data_AF-A0A9X9F1F4-F1
#
_entry.id   AF-A0A9X9F1F4-F1
#
_cell.length_a   1.000
_cell.length_b   1.000
_cell.length_c   1.000
_cell.angle_alpha   90.00
_cell.angle_beta   90.00
_cell.angle_gamma   90.00
#
_symmetry.space_group_name_H-M   'P 1'
#
loop_
_entity.id
_entity.type
_entity.pdbx_description
1 polymer ?
#
loop_
_entity_poly.entity_id
_entity_poly.type
_entity_poly.pdbx_seq_one_letter_code
_entity_poly.pdbx_strand_id
1 'polypeptide(L)' 'GGFFIWLKVIHNIPMKKLFSEALSKGILLNPGRIYEEESDQYIRLSYGYATPEQMTNGIKLLSELIRKLTA' A
#
# COMPACT_ATOMS: atom_id res chain seq x y z
N GLY A 1 -10.36 -16.56 -9.23
CA GLY A 1 -10.37 -15.60 -8.09
C GLY A 1 -9.12 -15.81 -7.26
N GLY A 2 -8.78 -14.86 -6.40
CA GLY A 2 -7.58 -14.93 -5.53
C GLY A 2 -7.80 -14.16 -4.23
N PHE A 3 -6.71 -13.73 -3.59
CA PHE A 3 -6.72 -12.96 -2.33
C PHE A 3 -6.01 -11.61 -2.43
N PHE A 4 -5.66 -11.17 -3.65
CA PHE A 4 -4.77 -10.04 -3.87
C PHE A 4 -5.36 -8.99 -4.81
N ILE A 5 -5.08 -7.72 -4.51
CA ILE A 5 -5.29 -6.58 -5.39
C ILE A 5 -3.93 -5.99 -5.72
N TRP A 6 -3.65 -5.80 -7.01
CA TRP A 6 -2.47 -5.10 -7.48
C TRP A 6 -2.82 -3.63 -7.69
N LEU A 7 -2.35 -2.77 -6.80
CA LEU A 7 -2.68 -1.35 -6.78
C LEU A 7 -1.53 -0.54 -7.37
N LYS A 8 -1.81 0.27 -8.39
CA LYS A 8 -0.88 1.28 -8.91
C LYS A 8 -1.10 2.62 -8.19
N VAL A 9 -0.06 3.15 -7.57
CA VAL A 9 -0.01 4.54 -7.12
C VAL A 9 0.33 5.41 -8.34
N ILE A 10 -0.57 6.32 -8.70
CA ILE A 10 -0.41 7.14 -9.92
C ILE A 10 0.60 8.28 -9.76
N HIS A 11 0.79 8.76 -8.53
CA HIS A 11 1.75 9.81 -8.22
C HIS A 11 3.11 9.17 -7.99
N ASN A 12 4.18 9.77 -8.52
CA ASN A 12 5.53 9.31 -8.29
C ASN A 12 5.98 9.71 -6.87
N ILE A 13 5.79 8.82 -5.91
CA ILE A 13 6.13 9.06 -4.49
C ILE A 13 7.27 8.15 -4.01
N PRO A 14 8.00 8.54 -2.94
CA PRO A 14 9.05 7.70 -2.38
C PRO A 14 8.46 6.46 -1.67
N MET A 15 8.37 5.32 -2.38
CA MET A 15 7.72 4.11 -1.86
C MET A 15 8.33 3.55 -0.57
N LYS A 16 9.64 3.69 -0.37
CA LYS A 16 10.29 3.33 0.90
C LYS A 16 9.76 4.17 2.06
N LYS A 17 9.51 5.47 1.84
CA LYS A 17 8.94 6.37 2.85
C LYS A 17 7.49 6.00 3.12
N LEU A 18 6.68 5.76 2.09
CA LEU A 18 5.32 5.26 2.23
C LEU A 18 5.27 3.98 3.08
N PHE A 19 6.15 3.01 2.79
CA PHE A 19 6.26 1.78 3.56
C PHE A 19 6.56 2.06 5.04
N SER A 20 7.58 2.88 5.33
CA SER A 20 7.94 3.20 6.72
C SER A 20 6.83 3.94 7.49
N GLU A 21 6.11 4.87 6.83
CA GLU A 21 5.02 5.61 7.47
C GLU A 21 3.75 4.75 7.64
N ALA A 22 3.48 3.84 6.72
CA ALA A 22 2.39 2.87 6.86
C ALA A 22 2.68 1.88 8.00
N LEU A 23 3.91 1.37 8.07
CA LEU A 23 4.34 0.42 9.10
C LEU A 23 4.26 1.03 10.51
N SER A 24 4.68 2.29 10.67
CA SER A 24 4.57 2.99 11.97
C SER A 24 3.13 3.22 12.43
N LYS A 25 2.17 3.11 11.51
CA LYS A 25 0.73 3.18 11.78
C LYS A 25 0.04 1.81 11.83
N GLY A 26 0.81 0.72 11.87
CA GLY A 26 0.29 -0.64 11.96
C GLY A 26 -0.18 -1.25 10.63
N ILE A 27 0.16 -0.63 9.49
CA ILE A 27 -0.16 -1.15 8.16
C ILE A 27 1.09 -1.74 7.52
N LEU A 28 1.11 -3.06 7.36
CA LEU A 28 2.15 -3.75 6.61
C LEU A 28 1.81 -3.74 5.12
N LEU A 29 2.57 -2.98 4.33
CA LEU A 29 2.46 -2.97 2.87
C LEU A 29 3.40 -4.00 2.24
N ASN A 30 3.01 -4.51 1.06
CA ASN A 30 3.88 -5.35 0.22
C ASN A 30 4.25 -4.54 -1.05
N PRO A 31 5.40 -3.85 -1.08
CA PRO A 31 5.84 -3.06 -2.24
C PRO A 31 6.01 -3.91 -3.50
N GLY A 32 5.67 -3.33 -4.65
CA GLY A 32 5.71 -4.02 -5.94
C GLY A 32 7.11 -4.50 -6.34
N ARG A 33 8.15 -3.73 -5.98
CA ARG A 33 9.57 -4.05 -6.24
C ARG A 33 10.01 -5.42 -5.69
N ILE A 34 9.32 -5.97 -4.70
CA ILE A 34 9.63 -7.32 -4.17
C ILE A 34 9.28 -8.42 -5.19
N TYR A 35 8.34 -8.14 -6.10
CA TYR A 35 7.84 -9.10 -7.09
C TYR A 35 8.40 -8.85 -8.50
N GLU A 36 8.72 -7.59 -8.84
CA GLU A 36 9.24 -7.20 -10.15
C GLU A 36 10.01 -5.88 -10.05
N GLU A 37 11.19 -5.79 -10.66
CA GLU A 37 12.09 -4.64 -10.53
C GLU A 37 11.47 -3.32 -11.05
N GLU A 38 10.68 -3.36 -12.12
CA GLU A 38 10.04 -2.19 -12.72
C GLU A 38 8.75 -1.72 -11.97
N SER A 39 8.35 -2.44 -10.93
CA SER A 39 7.09 -2.20 -10.20
C SER A 39 7.25 -1.20 -9.03
N ASP A 40 7.87 -0.06 -9.33
CA ASP A 40 8.28 0.96 -8.35
C ASP A 40 7.16 1.81 -7.75
N GLN A 41 5.97 1.80 -8.33
CA GLN A 41 4.80 2.53 -7.82
C GLN A 41 3.61 1.60 -7.57
N TYR A 42 3.89 0.33 -7.26
CA TYR A 42 2.86 -0.66 -7.02
C TYR A 42 2.87 -1.18 -5.58
N ILE A 43 1.69 -1.60 -5.12
CA ILE A 43 1.47 -2.24 -3.82
C ILE A 43 0.59 -3.46 -4.05
N ARG A 44 0.96 -4.59 -3.46
CA ARG A 44 0.06 -5.74 -3.33
C ARG A 44 -0.74 -5.63 -2.04
N LEU A 45 -2.06 -5.54 -2.16
CA LEU A 45 -2.96 -5.65 -1.00
C LEU A 45 -3.44 -7.10 -0.88
N SER A 46 -3.45 -7.64 0.34
CA SER A 46 -4.03 -8.95 0.64
C SER A 46 -5.29 -8.76 1.48
N TYR A 47 -6.40 -9.34 1.02
CA TYR A 47 -7.68 -9.34 1.76
C TYR A 47 -8.02 -10.71 2.36
N GLY A 48 -7.11 -11.69 2.28
CA GLY A 48 -7.35 -13.05 2.78
C GLY A 48 -7.44 -13.18 4.30
N TYR A 49 -6.89 -12.22 5.05
CA TYR A 49 -6.81 -12.27 6.52
C TYR A 49 -7.40 -11.05 7.23
N ALA A 50 -7.50 -9.91 6.54
CA ALA A 50 -8.02 -8.68 7.14
C ALA A 50 -9.56 -8.73 7.21
N THR A 51 -10.13 -8.31 8.33
CA THR A 51 -11.59 -8.09 8.40
C THR A 51 -12.00 -6.94 7.47
N PRO A 52 -13.29 -6.86 7.07
CA PRO A 52 -13.78 -5.72 6.28
C PRO A 52 -13.49 -4.35 6.92
N GLU A 53 -13.57 -4.27 8.25
CA GLU A 53 -13.27 -3.06 9.01
C GLU A 53 -11.77 -2.72 8.97
N GLN A 54 -10.89 -3.70 9.19
CA GLN A 54 -9.44 -3.52 9.09
C GLN A 54 -9.03 -3.07 7.68
N MET A 55 -9.64 -3.65 6.64
CA MET A 55 -9.39 -3.25 5.25
C MET A 55 -9.85 -1.82 4.99
N THR A 56 -11.06 -1.47 5.45
CA THR A 56 -11.62 -0.11 5.29
C THR A 56 -10.72 0.94 5.96
N ASN A 57 -10.34 0.71 7.21
CA ASN A 57 -9.47 1.61 7.96
C ASN A 57 -8.05 1.68 7.35
N GLY A 58 -7.51 0.54 6.93
CA GLY A 58 -6.21 0.45 6.29
C GLY A 58 -6.14 1.22 4.97
N ILE A 59 -7.15 1.06 4.10
CA ILE A 59 -7.23 1.80 2.83
C ILE A 59 -7.36 3.30 3.07
N LYS A 60 -8.19 3.72 4.04
CA LYS A 60 -8.34 5.15 4.39
C LYS A 60 -7.00 5.77 4.79
N LEU A 61 -6.29 5.14 5.71
CA LEU A 61 -5.00 5.62 6.21
C LEU A 61 -3.92 5.59 5.11
N LEU A 62 -3.92 4.55 4.26
CA LEU A 62 -3.04 4.47 3.10
C LEU A 62 -3.28 5.65 2.13
N SER A 63 -4.53 5.99 1.86
CA SER A 63 -4.89 7.16 1.03
C SER A 63 -4.37 8.47 1.63
N GLU A 64 -4.53 8.68 2.95
CA GLU A 64 -4.01 9.86 3.64
C GLU A 64 -2.49 9.98 3.52
N LEU A 65 -1.76 8.87 3.70
CA LEU A 65 -0.31 8.83 3.54
C LEU A 65 0.14 9.12 2.10
N ILE A 66 -0.53 8.54 1.10
CA ILE A 66 -0.22 8.81 -0.31
C ILE A 66 -0.42 10.30 -0.62
N ARG A 67 -1.53 10.89 -0.16
CA ARG A 67 -1.80 12.33 -0.34
C ARG A 67 -0.74 13.21 0.32
N LYS A 68 -0.34 12.87 1.55
CA LYS A 68 0.74 13.57 2.28
C LYS A 68 2.08 13.52 1.53
N LEU A 69 2.38 12.43 0.84
CA LEU A 69 3.62 12.26 0.08
C LEU A 69 3.55 12.78 -1.35
N THR A 70 2.37 13.20 -1.81
CA THR A 70 2.14 13.80 -3.14
C THR A 70 2.23 15.33 -3.09
N ALA A 71 1.89 15.93 -1.94
CA ALA A 71 2.02 17.37 -1.70
C ALA A 71 3.48 17.79 -1.47
#